data_AF-A0A6M3XNF8-F1
#
_entry.id   AF-A0A6M3XNF8-F1
#
_cell.length_a   1.000
_cell.length_b   1.000
_cell.length_c   1.000
_cell.angle_alpha   90.00
_cell.angle_beta   90.00
_cell.angle_gamma   90.00
#
_symmetry.space_group_name_H-M   'P 1'
#
loop_
_entity.id
_entity.type
_entity.pdbx_description
1 polymer ?
#
loop_
_entity_poly.entity_id
_entity_poly.type
_entity_poly.pdbx_seq_one_letter_code
_entity_poly.pdbx_strand_id
1 'polypeptide(L)'
;MADNFTYELHIFNILSPYQLYITQKGDCDDFANFAIFISNYHGYETFLVKICYKNYAINHYLAIYKENGQYNFSDNQYYFSVNYDKFSDIVLLDSQWMYISYGYTWSKYIVYDYWNNIVEQVTR
;
A
#
# COMPACT_ATOMS: atom_id res chain seq x y z
N MET A 1 -7.28 -9.35 1.22
CA MET A 1 -7.85 -8.81 2.48
C MET A 1 -9.36 -8.99 2.55
N ALA A 2 -10.07 -8.77 1.44
CA ALA A 2 -11.54 -8.70 1.37
C ALA A 2 -12.33 -9.80 2.10
N ASP A 3 -11.84 -11.05 2.12
CA ASP A 3 -12.60 -12.17 2.70
C ASP A 3 -12.58 -12.24 4.24
N ASN A 4 -11.59 -11.59 4.88
CA ASN A 4 -11.33 -11.77 6.33
C ASN A 4 -11.23 -10.46 7.11
N PHE A 5 -11.11 -9.31 6.44
CA PHE A 5 -10.93 -8.01 7.07
C PHE A 5 -12.02 -7.04 6.59
N THR A 6 -12.48 -6.18 7.51
CA THR A 6 -13.46 -5.12 7.23
C THR A 6 -12.76 -3.77 7.24
N TYR A 7 -12.98 -2.95 6.21
CA TYR A 7 -12.43 -1.60 6.16
C TYR A 7 -13.07 -0.71 7.24
N GLU A 8 -12.25 -0.06 8.06
CA GLU A 8 -12.64 0.90 9.08
C GLU A 8 -11.58 2.00 9.17
N LEU A 9 -11.94 3.26 8.90
CA LEU A 9 -10.99 4.36 8.83
C LEU A 9 -10.40 4.70 10.21
N HIS A 10 -9.08 4.62 10.38
CA HIS A 10 -8.39 4.90 11.65
C HIS A 10 -7.44 6.10 11.53
N ILE A 11 -7.98 7.31 11.58
CA ILE A 11 -7.24 8.57 11.30
C ILE A 11 -6.03 8.80 12.25
N PHE A 12 -6.10 8.33 13.50
CA PHE A 12 -5.10 8.64 14.53
C PHE A 12 -4.38 7.42 15.13
N ASN A 13 -4.76 6.20 14.73
CA ASN A 13 -4.23 4.98 15.32
C ASN A 13 -3.78 4.04 14.21
N ILE A 14 -2.47 3.76 14.16
CA ILE A 14 -1.93 2.72 13.30
C ILE A 14 -1.90 1.42 14.11
N LEU A 15 -2.53 0.37 13.58
CA LEU A 15 -2.52 -0.94 14.19
C LEU A 15 -1.23 -1.68 13.85
N SER A 16 -0.66 -2.37 14.84
CA SER A 16 0.34 -3.40 14.54
C SER A 16 -0.29 -4.56 13.76
N PRO A 17 0.51 -5.34 13.00
CA PRO A 17 0.00 -6.51 12.29
C PRO A 17 -0.77 -7.49 13.20
N TYR A 18 -0.30 -7.69 14.43
CA TYR A 18 -0.99 -8.54 15.41
C TYR A 18 -2.34 -7.94 15.85
N GLN A 19 -2.39 -6.63 16.10
CA GLN A 19 -3.65 -5.97 16.45
C GLN A 19 -4.66 -6.08 15.32
N LEU A 20 -4.24 -5.82 14.08
CA LEU A 20 -5.12 -5.97 12.92
C LEU A 20 -5.64 -7.41 12.79
N TYR A 21 -4.78 -8.42 12.97
CA TYR A 21 -5.19 -9.83 12.92
C TYR A 21 -6.30 -10.16 13.93
N ILE A 22 -6.22 -9.62 15.13
CA ILE A 22 -7.21 -9.84 16.19
C ILE A 22 -8.50 -9.04 15.95
N THR A 23 -8.40 -7.77 15.54
CA THR A 23 -9.58 -6.90 15.36
C THR A 23 -10.31 -7.14 14.05
N GLN A 24 -9.59 -7.64 13.03
CA GLN A 24 -10.05 -7.81 11.65
C GLN A 24 -10.60 -6.51 11.03
N LYS A 25 -10.18 -5.36 11.56
CA LYS A 25 -10.68 -4.03 11.21
C LYS A 25 -9.53 -3.04 11.15
N GLY A 26 -9.40 -2.33 10.04
CA GLY A 26 -8.37 -1.32 9.82
C GLY A 26 -8.55 -0.60 8.48
N ASP A 27 -7.62 0.29 8.17
CA ASP A 27 -7.62 1.07 6.94
C ASP A 27 -6.51 0.65 5.95
N CYS A 28 -6.28 1.46 4.92
CA CYS A 28 -5.29 1.12 3.90
C CYS A 28 -3.86 1.03 4.46
N ASP A 29 -3.51 1.81 5.49
CA ASP A 29 -2.19 1.76 6.12
C ASP A 29 -2.03 0.45 6.90
N ASP A 30 -3.02 0.09 7.71
CA ASP A 30 -3.00 -1.16 8.49
C ASP A 30 -2.92 -2.38 7.58
N PHE A 31 -3.73 -2.41 6.53
CA PHE A 31 -3.80 -3.55 5.61
C PHE A 31 -2.49 -3.69 4.82
N ALA A 32 -1.92 -2.60 4.34
CA ALA A 32 -0.64 -2.63 3.63
C ALA A 32 0.48 -3.11 4.57
N ASN A 33 0.55 -2.59 5.80
CA ASN A 33 1.54 -3.02 6.79
C ASN A 33 1.40 -4.49 7.19
N PHE A 34 0.17 -4.99 7.35
CA PHE A 34 -0.06 -6.39 7.63
C PHE A 34 0.37 -7.30 6.47
N ALA A 35 0.09 -6.87 5.24
CA ALA A 35 0.44 -7.65 4.06
C ALA A 35 1.96 -7.73 3.85
N ILE A 36 2.69 -6.62 3.99
CA ILE A 36 4.17 -6.65 3.93
C ILE A 36 4.76 -7.49 5.08
N PHE A 37 4.17 -7.44 6.28
CA PHE A 37 4.63 -8.24 7.42
C PHE A 37 4.53 -9.74 7.17
N ILE A 38 3.36 -10.22 6.74
CA ILE A 38 3.15 -11.64 6.46
C ILE A 38 4.00 -12.08 5.26
N SER A 39 4.04 -11.31 4.18
CA SER A 39 4.82 -11.68 3.00
C SER A 39 6.33 -11.69 3.29
N ASN A 40 6.85 -10.73 4.05
CA ASN A 40 8.24 -10.74 4.46
C ASN A 40 8.57 -11.94 5.36
N TYR A 41 7.68 -12.31 6.29
CA TYR A 41 7.82 -13.52 7.10
C TYR A 41 7.92 -14.80 6.25
N HIS A 42 7.28 -14.83 5.07
CA HIS A 42 7.36 -15.92 4.11
C HIS A 42 8.53 -15.79 3.10
N GLY A 43 9.44 -14.84 3.29
CA GLY A 43 10.68 -14.71 2.51
C GLY A 43 10.55 -13.85 1.25
N TYR A 44 9.46 -13.12 1.08
CA TYR A 44 9.31 -12.17 -0.03
C TYR A 44 10.03 -10.85 0.27
N GLU A 45 10.65 -10.27 -0.75
CA GLU A 45 11.11 -8.89 -0.71
C GLU A 45 9.89 -7.97 -0.90
N THR A 46 9.64 -7.09 0.07
CA THR A 46 8.40 -6.29 0.16
C THR A 46 8.67 -4.82 0.34
N PHE A 47 7.76 -3.98 -0.14
CA PHE A 47 7.84 -2.53 0.01
C PHE A 47 6.48 -1.95 0.40
N LEU A 48 6.52 -0.85 1.15
CA LEU A 48 5.34 -0.04 1.44
C LEU A 48 5.38 1.20 0.56
N VAL A 49 4.29 1.48 -0.16
CA VAL A 49 4.17 2.71 -0.95
C VAL A 49 3.15 3.60 -0.29
N LYS A 50 3.55 4.83 0.03
CA LYS A 50 2.68 5.90 0.50
C LYS A 50 2.42 6.89 -0.64
N ILE A 51 1.17 7.12 -0.98
CA ILE A 51 0.73 8.07 -2.00
C ILE A 51 0.03 9.25 -1.31
N CYS A 52 0.53 10.45 -1.53
CA CYS A 52 -0.06 11.70 -1.05
C CYS A 52 -0.87 12.37 -2.17
N TYR A 53 -2.00 12.99 -1.83
CA TYR A 53 -2.86 13.68 -2.79
C TYR A 53 -2.86 15.20 -2.60
N LYS A 54 -3.09 15.95 -3.69
CA LYS A 54 -3.23 17.40 -3.69
C LYS A 54 -4.51 17.80 -2.96
N ASN A 55 -4.41 18.73 -2.01
CA ASN A 55 -5.54 19.29 -1.25
C ASN A 55 -6.29 18.28 -0.35
N TYR A 56 -5.75 17.09 -0.11
CA TYR A 56 -6.33 16.10 0.81
C TYR A 56 -5.34 15.77 1.92
N ALA A 57 -5.83 15.65 3.16
CA ALA A 57 -5.01 15.26 4.31
C ALA A 57 -4.81 13.74 4.41
N ILE A 58 -5.59 12.96 3.66
CA ILE A 58 -5.50 11.50 3.62
C ILE A 58 -4.41 11.05 2.64
N ASN A 59 -3.72 9.99 3.00
CA ASN A 59 -2.77 9.29 2.12
C ASN A 59 -3.35 7.91 1.80
N HIS A 60 -2.89 7.33 0.70
CA HIS A 60 -3.17 5.94 0.36
C HIS A 60 -1.90 5.10 0.51
N TYR A 61 -2.07 3.85 0.90
CA TYR A 61 -0.96 2.93 1.12
C TYR A 61 -1.17 1.63 0.34
N LEU A 62 -0.12 1.17 -0.31
CA LEU A 62 -0.07 -0.08 -1.05
C LEU A 62 1.06 -0.96 -0.52
N ALA A 63 0.82 -2.27 -0.49
CA ALA A 63 1.87 -3.25 -0.27
C ALA A 63 2.38 -3.78 -1.60
N ILE A 64 3.69 -3.74 -1.80
CA ILE A 64 4.37 -4.24 -3.00
C ILE A 64 5.15 -5.51 -2.67
N TYR A 65 5.13 -6.46 -3.59
CA TYR A 65 5.82 -7.75 -3.49
C TYR A 65 6.71 -7.90 -4.72
N LYS A 66 7.98 -8.23 -4.52
CA LYS A 66 8.89 -8.55 -5.60
C LYS A 66 8.89 -10.05 -5.84
N GLU A 67 8.38 -10.45 -7.00
CA GLU A 67 8.18 -11.83 -7.39
C GLU A 67 8.84 -12.04 -8.75
N ASN A 68 9.76 -13.00 -8.85
CA ASN A 68 10.52 -13.27 -10.09
C ASN A 68 11.23 -12.04 -10.68
N GLY A 69 11.65 -11.10 -9.82
CA GLY A 69 12.34 -9.87 -10.22
C GLY A 69 11.43 -8.72 -10.65
N GLN A 70 10.11 -8.90 -10.63
CA GLN A 70 9.12 -7.89 -11.00
C GLN A 70 8.20 -7.56 -9.81
N TYR A 71 7.50 -6.44 -9.89
CA TYR A 71 6.67 -5.92 -8.80
C TYR A 71 5.18 -6.19 -9.04
N ASN A 72 4.56 -6.82 -8.04
CA ASN A 72 3.13 -6.98 -7.88
C ASN A 72 2.68 -6.20 -6.65
N PHE A 73 1.38 -5.95 -6.49
CA PHE A 73 0.90 -5.18 -5.33
C PHE A 73 -0.48 -5.61 -4.85
N SER A 74 -0.84 -5.16 -3.67
CA SER A 74 -2.21 -5.17 -3.20
C SER A 74 -2.63 -3.80 -2.70
N ASP A 75 -3.89 -3.46 -2.95
CA ASP A 75 -4.56 -2.37 -2.27
C ASP A 75 -5.18 -2.85 -0.94
N ASN A 76 -6.17 -2.12 -0.43
CA ASN A 76 -6.89 -2.46 0.79
C ASN A 76 -7.79 -3.72 0.65
N GLN A 77 -8.03 -4.26 -0.54
CA GLN A 77 -8.97 -5.35 -0.75
C GLN A 77 -8.34 -6.52 -1.52
N TYR A 78 -7.71 -6.21 -2.65
CA TYR A 78 -7.32 -7.14 -3.70
C TYR A 78 -5.82 -7.18 -3.92
N TYR A 79 -5.36 -8.32 -4.41
CA TYR A 79 -4.01 -8.51 -4.94
C TYR A 79 -4.05 -8.42 -6.47
N PHE A 80 -3.03 -7.77 -7.03
CA PHE A 80 -2.88 -7.52 -8.46
C PHE A 80 -1.54 -8.08 -8.95
N SER A 81 -1.61 -9.12 -9.78
CA SER A 81 -0.44 -9.67 -10.50
C SER A 81 -0.26 -8.91 -11.81
N VAL A 82 0.56 -7.86 -11.76
CA VAL A 82 0.79 -6.92 -12.87
C VAL A 82 2.20 -7.01 -13.45
N ASN A 83 3.17 -7.49 -12.67
CA ASN A 83 4.56 -7.73 -13.06
C ASN A 83 5.26 -6.50 -13.66
N TYR A 84 5.18 -5.36 -12.98
CA TYR A 84 5.85 -4.13 -13.40
C TYR A 84 7.33 -4.10 -13.01
N ASP A 85 8.15 -3.41 -13.80
CA ASP A 85 9.59 -3.24 -13.49
C ASP A 85 9.87 -2.06 -12.55
N LYS A 86 8.88 -1.17 -12.33
CA LYS A 86 9.05 0.08 -11.57
C LYS A 86 7.86 0.34 -10.64
N PHE A 87 8.14 0.90 -9.46
CA PHE A 87 7.11 1.40 -8.54
C PHE A 87 6.22 2.47 -9.19
N SER A 88 6.80 3.31 -10.05
CA SER A 88 6.06 4.36 -10.75
C SER A 88 4.87 3.85 -11.55
N ASP A 89 4.98 2.67 -12.17
CA ASP A 89 3.92 2.12 -13.03
C ASP A 89 2.74 1.64 -12.18
N ILE A 90 3.02 1.06 -11.00
CA ILE A 90 2.02 0.71 -10.00
C ILE A 90 1.32 1.97 -9.47
N VAL A 91 2.08 3.00 -9.08
CA VAL A 91 1.52 4.25 -8.57
C VAL A 91 0.65 4.94 -9.62
N LEU A 92 1.08 4.93 -10.90
CA LEU A 92 0.29 5.49 -12.00
C LEU A 92 -1.01 4.73 -12.21
N LEU A 93 -0.96 3.40 -12.23
CA LEU A 93 -2.14 2.55 -12.36
C LEU A 93 -3.12 2.83 -11.23
N ASP A 94 -2.70 2.68 -9.97
CA ASP A 94 -3.56 2.88 -8.81
C ASP A 94 -4.11 4.32 -8.74
N SER A 95 -3.26 5.32 -8.95
CA SER A 95 -3.70 6.71 -8.90
C SER A 95 -4.70 7.06 -10.01
N GLN A 96 -4.67 6.37 -11.16
CA GLN A 96 -5.67 6.56 -12.20
C GLN A 96 -7.05 6.09 -11.72
N TRP A 97 -7.13 4.96 -11.02
CA TRP A 97 -8.35 4.49 -10.39
C TRP A 97 -8.84 5.48 -9.32
N MET A 98 -7.95 5.96 -8.46
CA MET A 98 -8.30 6.95 -7.43
C MET A 98 -8.80 8.28 -8.01
N TYR A 99 -8.25 8.71 -9.14
CA TYR A 99 -8.72 9.89 -9.85
C TYR A 99 -10.12 9.68 -10.44
N ILE A 100 -10.35 8.55 -11.12
CA ILE A 100 -11.65 8.26 -11.77
C ILE A 100 -12.76 8.10 -10.72
N SER A 101 -12.48 7.40 -9.62
CA SER A 101 -13.46 7.10 -8.58
C SER A 101 -13.72 8.27 -7.64
N TYR A 102 -12.70 9.08 -7.32
CA TYR A 102 -12.78 10.07 -6.23
C TYR A 102 -12.26 11.47 -6.59
N GLY A 103 -11.72 11.67 -7.81
CA GLY A 103 -11.10 12.94 -8.22
C GLY A 103 -9.73 13.22 -7.57
N TYR A 104 -9.12 12.22 -6.93
CA TYR A 104 -7.86 12.40 -6.22
C TYR A 104 -6.68 12.49 -7.19
N THR A 105 -5.95 13.59 -7.11
CA THR A 105 -4.73 13.81 -7.90
C THR A 105 -3.53 13.67 -6.99
N TRP A 106 -2.64 12.72 -7.24
CA TRP A 106 -1.46 12.53 -6.41
C TRP A 106 -0.44 13.68 -6.59
N SER A 107 0.28 13.99 -5.52
CA SER A 107 1.32 15.04 -5.45
C SER A 107 2.70 14.47 -5.13
N LYS A 108 2.75 13.38 -4.37
CA LYS A 108 3.99 12.74 -3.95
C LYS A 108 3.74 11.26 -3.74
N TYR A 109 4.74 10.42 -4.00
CA TYR A 109 4.79 9.10 -3.39
C TYR A 109 6.17 8.81 -2.79
N ILE A 110 6.17 7.92 -1.79
CA ILE A 110 7.36 7.46 -1.09
C ILE A 110 7.30 5.94 -1.04
N VAL A 111 8.40 5.29 -1.40
CA VAL A 111 8.57 3.85 -1.31
C VAL A 111 9.52 3.55 -0.15
N TYR A 112 9.08 2.69 0.75
CA TYR A 112 9.85 2.21 1.89
C TYR A 112 10.18 0.73 1.71
N ASP A 113 11.40 0.33 2.05
CA ASP A 113 11.68 -1.09 2.28
C ASP A 113 10.99 -1.59 3.56
N TYR A 114 11.07 -2.90 3.81
CA TYR A 114 10.50 -3.51 5.01
C TYR A 114 11.00 -2.89 6.34
N TRP A 115 12.21 -2.32 6.35
CA TRP A 115 12.82 -1.71 7.52
C TRP A 115 12.47 -0.22 7.67
N ASN A 116 11.54 0.29 6.85
CA ASN A 116 11.15 1.70 6.78
C ASN A 116 12.23 2.65 6.25
N ASN A 117 13.25 2.14 5.55
CA ASN A 117 14.18 3.00 4.82
C ASN A 117 13.52 3.48 3.52
N ILE A 118 13.67 4.76 3.20
CA ILE A 118 13.20 5.30 1.92
C ILE A 118 14.12 4.77 0.81
N VAL A 119 13.54 4.03 -0.14
CA VAL A 119 14.25 3.53 -1.33
C VAL A 119 13.94 4.37 -2.58
N GLU A 120 12.78 5.02 -2.63
CA GLU A 120 12.40 5.91 -3.72
C GLU A 120 11.45 7.00 -3.22
N GLN A 121 11.58 8.22 -3.77
CA GLN A 121 10.65 9.32 -3.50
C GLN A 121 10.50 10.19 -4.75
N VAL A 122 9.25 10.46 -5.14
CA VAL A 122 8.93 11.32 -6.29
C VAL A 122 7.86 12.33 -5.92
N THR A 123 8.02 13.57 -6.38
CA THR A 123 7.10 14.70 -6.15
C THR A 123 6.68 15.33 -7.49
N ARG A 124 5.45 15.83 -7.58
CA ARG A 124 4.84 16.47 -8.77
C ARG A 124 4.21 17.83 -8.47
#